data_AF-A0A124G116-F1
#
_entry.id   AF-A0A124G116-F1
#
_cell.length_a   1.000
_cell.length_b   1.000
_cell.length_c   1.000
_cell.angle_alpha   90.00
_cell.angle_beta   90.00
_cell.angle_gamma   90.00
#
_symmetry.space_group_name_H-M   'P 1'
#
loop_
_entity.id
_entity.type
_entity.pdbx_description
1 polymer ?
#
loop_
_entity_poly.entity_id
_entity_poly.type
_entity_poly.pdbx_seq_one_letter_code
_entity_poly.pdbx_strand_id
1 'polypeptide(L)'
;MLFVGFGVTAMACTSILVGKDASVDGSTMTTHTCDGSYDARIQIIPGGVHEEGETVSIYKGLCQAGIPGRTVSYVGEIPQVPVTY
;
A
#
# COMPACT_ATOMS: atom_id res chain seq x y z
N MET A 1 44.16 -17.36 -4.24
CA MET A 1 42.84 -17.96 -3.97
C MET A 1 41.81 -16.84 -4.09
N LEU A 2 41.05 -16.80 -5.18
CA LEU A 2 40.06 -15.75 -5.46
C LEU A 2 38.77 -16.10 -4.72
N PHE A 3 38.39 -15.30 -3.72
CA PHE A 3 37.09 -15.42 -3.07
C PHE A 3 36.07 -14.63 -3.90
N VAL A 4 35.16 -15.35 -4.58
CA VAL A 4 33.97 -14.76 -5.18
C VAL A 4 32.88 -14.74 -4.11
N GLY A 5 32.56 -13.55 -3.61
CA GLY A 5 31.44 -13.35 -2.70
C GLY A 5 30.13 -13.29 -3.47
N PHE A 6 29.23 -14.25 -3.24
CA PHE A 6 27.85 -14.15 -3.71
C PHE A 6 27.05 -13.30 -2.72
N GLY A 7 26.79 -12.04 -3.08
CA GLY A 7 25.85 -11.17 -2.36
C GLY A 7 24.41 -11.48 -2.80
N VAL A 8 23.54 -11.82 -1.86
CA VAL A 8 22.10 -11.98 -2.12
C VAL A 8 21.44 -10.63 -1.89
N THR A 9 20.90 -10.00 -2.92
CA THR A 9 20.03 -8.82 -2.78
C THR A 9 18.69 -9.28 -2.20
N ALA A 10 18.40 -8.91 -0.95
CA ALA A 10 17.12 -9.15 -0.33
C ALA A 10 16.12 -8.05 -0.75
N MET A 11 15.04 -8.43 -1.43
CA MET A 11 13.88 -7.56 -1.68
C MET A 11 13.01 -7.55 -0.41
N ALA A 12 13.37 -6.73 0.57
CA ALA A 12 12.77 -6.79 1.90
C ALA A 12 12.27 -5.42 2.37
N CYS A 13 10.96 -5.19 2.27
CA CYS A 13 10.35 -4.01 2.88
C CYS A 13 10.61 -4.01 4.39
N THR A 14 10.91 -2.83 4.94
CA THR A 14 11.10 -2.62 6.37
C THR A 14 10.00 -1.73 6.90
N SER A 15 9.27 -2.17 7.93
CA SER A 15 8.26 -1.35 8.61
C SER A 15 8.81 -0.75 9.90
N ILE A 16 8.50 0.51 10.16
CA ILE A 16 8.84 1.23 11.39
C ILE A 16 7.55 1.79 11.96
N LEU A 17 7.30 1.53 13.25
CA LEU A 17 6.15 2.02 13.97
C LEU A 17 6.61 2.87 15.15
N VAL A 18 5.95 4.02 15.36
CA VAL A 18 6.25 4.93 16.47
C VAL A 18 4.95 5.23 17.20
N GLY A 19 4.90 4.85 18.48
CA GLY A 19 3.79 5.22 19.37
C GLY A 19 3.86 6.68 19.80
N LYS A 20 2.72 7.27 20.18
CA LYS A 20 2.62 8.69 20.57
C LYS A 20 3.60 9.12 21.67
N ASP A 21 3.89 8.23 22.63
CA ASP A 21 4.77 8.54 23.76
C ASP A 21 6.26 8.32 23.39
N ALA A 22 6.53 7.76 22.20
CA ALA A 22 7.86 7.54 21.66
C ALA A 22 8.25 8.57 20.58
N SER A 23 7.32 9.39 20.11
CA SER A 23 7.58 10.46 19.15
C SER A 23 7.92 11.78 19.85
N VAL A 24 8.64 12.66 19.14
CA VAL A 24 9.06 13.96 19.67
C VAL A 24 7.93 14.99 19.73
N ASP A 25 6.83 14.75 19.02
CA ASP A 25 5.70 15.67 18.86
C ASP A 25 4.36 15.08 19.33
N GLY A 26 4.35 13.87 19.89
CA GLY A 26 3.14 13.19 20.33
C GLY A 26 2.32 12.54 19.21
N SER A 27 2.78 12.56 17.96
CA SER A 27 2.12 11.89 16.84
C SER A 27 2.32 10.37 16.86
N THR A 28 1.39 9.62 16.25
CA THR A 28 1.60 8.21 15.92
C THR A 28 2.03 8.09 14.46
N MET A 29 3.03 7.24 14.17
CA MET A 29 3.52 7.04 12.80
C MET A 29 3.55 5.55 12.44
N THR A 30 3.09 5.25 11.22
CA THR A 30 3.30 3.97 10.56
C THR A 30 4.03 4.25 9.25
N THR A 31 5.21 3.66 9.07
CA THR A 31 6.02 3.87 7.87
C THR A 31 6.57 2.54 7.38
N HIS A 32 6.84 2.45 6.07
CA HIS A 32 7.53 1.32 5.49
C HIS A 32 8.37 1.74 4.29
N THR A 33 9.48 1.04 4.05
CA THR A 33 10.18 1.11 2.77
C THR A 33 9.46 0.23 1.75
N CYS A 34 9.37 0.68 0.50
CA CYS A 34 8.90 -0.13 -0.61
C CYS A 34 10.10 -0.56 -1.44
N ASP A 35 10.66 -1.72 -1.12
CA ASP A 35 11.81 -2.30 -1.82
C ASP A 35 11.35 -3.07 -3.07
N GLY A 36 10.04 -3.13 -3.32
CA GLY A 36 9.41 -3.72 -4.50
C GLY A 36 8.98 -2.68 -5.55
N SER A 37 8.29 -3.14 -6.59
CA SER A 37 7.75 -2.29 -7.64
C SER A 37 6.31 -1.86 -7.31
N TYR A 38 6.12 -0.72 -6.65
CA TYR A 38 4.83 -0.04 -6.52
C TYR A 38 4.80 1.22 -7.38
N ASP A 39 3.60 1.61 -7.81
CA ASP A 39 3.31 2.94 -8.29
C ASP A 39 3.39 3.92 -7.13
N ALA A 40 4.35 4.85 -7.18
CA ALA A 40 4.57 5.86 -6.16
C ALA A 40 3.75 7.15 -6.38
N ARG A 41 2.89 7.19 -7.41
CA ARG A 41 2.04 8.34 -7.68
C ARG A 41 0.95 8.44 -6.63
N ILE A 42 0.67 9.67 -6.21
CA ILE A 42 -0.42 9.98 -5.29
C ILE A 42 -1.69 10.20 -6.10
N GLN A 43 -2.75 9.49 -5.73
CA GLN A 43 -4.11 9.74 -6.22
C GLN A 43 -4.94 10.31 -5.07
N ILE A 44 -5.66 11.39 -5.34
CA ILE A 44 -6.58 12.00 -4.37
C ILE A 44 -7.98 11.52 -4.73
N ILE A 45 -8.57 10.70 -3.86
CA ILE A 45 -9.94 10.23 -3.98
C ILE A 45 -10.77 11.01 -2.97
N PRO A 46 -11.66 11.93 -3.39
CA PRO A 46 -12.48 12.69 -2.46
C PRO A 46 -13.50 11.79 -1.79
N GLY A 47 -13.80 12.05 -0.51
CA GLY A 47 -14.96 11.50 0.16
C GLY A 47 -16.27 11.91 -0.51
N GLY A 48 -17.33 11.12 -0.29
CA GLY A 48 -18.64 11.33 -0.89
C GLY A 48 -19.77 10.68 -0.10
N VAL A 49 -20.99 10.90 -0.58
CA VAL A 49 -22.20 10.23 -0.08
C VAL A 49 -22.50 9.03 -1.00
N HIS A 50 -22.85 7.90 -0.42
CA HIS A 50 -23.10 6.64 -1.12
C HIS A 50 -24.55 6.18 -0.94
N GLU A 51 -25.13 5.61 -1.99
CA GLU A 51 -26.50 5.10 -1.97
C GLU A 51 -26.62 3.80 -1.16
N GLU A 52 -27.83 3.50 -0.67
CA GLU A 52 -28.08 2.25 0.06
C GLU A 52 -27.82 1.04 -0.85
N GLY A 53 -26.95 0.12 -0.38
CA GLY A 53 -26.56 -1.06 -1.14
C GLY A 53 -25.45 -0.83 -2.17
N GLU A 54 -24.89 0.39 -2.27
CA GLU A 54 -23.72 0.65 -3.10
C GLU A 54 -22.51 -0.18 -2.64
N THR A 55 -21.80 -0.77 -3.61
CA THR A 55 -20.59 -1.58 -3.37
C THR A 55 -19.39 -0.98 -4.08
N VAL A 56 -18.19 -1.30 -3.59
CA VAL A 56 -16.93 -1.01 -4.27
C VAL A 56 -16.19 -2.30 -4.59
N SER A 57 -15.75 -2.42 -5.83
CA SER A 57 -14.96 -3.56 -6.31
C SER A 57 -13.53 -3.51 -5.74
N ILE A 58 -13.08 -4.64 -5.21
CA ILE A 58 -11.75 -4.81 -4.65
C ILE A 58 -10.89 -5.60 -5.61
N TYR A 59 -9.64 -5.16 -5.79
CA TYR A 59 -8.66 -5.79 -6.65
C TYR A 59 -7.35 -6.02 -5.91
N LYS A 60 -6.72 -7.15 -6.19
CA LYS A 60 -5.35 -7.46 -5.76
C LYS A 60 -4.35 -6.89 -6.76
N GLY A 61 -3.31 -6.23 -6.26
CA GLY A 61 -2.22 -5.69 -7.08
C GLY A 61 -2.50 -4.32 -7.70
N LEU A 62 -3.50 -3.57 -7.23
CA LEU A 62 -3.84 -2.23 -7.76
C LEU A 62 -2.66 -1.26 -7.80
N CYS A 63 -1.81 -1.24 -6.77
CA CYS A 63 -0.61 -0.40 -6.75
C CYS A 63 0.45 -0.80 -7.78
N GLN A 64 0.20 -1.83 -8.59
CA GLN A 64 1.06 -2.27 -9.69
C GLN A 64 0.36 -2.12 -11.04
N ALA A 65 -0.82 -1.50 -11.07
CA ALA A 65 -1.56 -1.25 -12.29
C ALA A 65 -0.70 -0.42 -13.27
N GLY A 66 -0.52 -0.94 -14.48
CA GLY A 66 0.29 -0.29 -15.52
C GLY A 66 1.78 -0.63 -15.51
N ILE A 67 2.27 -1.44 -14.56
CA ILE A 67 3.64 -1.97 -14.60
C ILE A 67 3.68 -3.17 -15.56
N PRO A 68 4.54 -3.19 -16.60
CA PRO A 68 4.64 -4.32 -17.53
C PRO A 68 4.88 -5.65 -16.82
N GLY A 69 4.11 -6.68 -17.18
CA GLY A 69 4.20 -8.01 -16.58
C GLY A 69 3.55 -8.15 -15.19
N ARG A 70 2.84 -7.14 -14.69
CA ARG A 70 2.01 -7.23 -13.49
C ARG A 70 0.53 -7.35 -13.86
N THR A 71 -0.19 -8.17 -13.11
CA THR A 71 -1.62 -8.42 -13.31
C THR A 71 -2.41 -7.90 -12.12
N VAL A 72 -3.44 -7.10 -12.41
CA VAL A 72 -4.45 -6.71 -11.43
C VAL A 72 -5.60 -7.70 -11.53
N SER A 73 -5.98 -8.31 -10.41
CA SER A 73 -7.05 -9.32 -10.38
C SER A 73 -8.18 -8.88 -9.46
N TYR A 74 -9.40 -8.90 -9.96
CA TYR A 74 -10.61 -8.71 -9.16
C TYR A 74 -10.73 -9.80 -8.09
N VAL A 75 -11.11 -9.41 -6.86
CA VAL A 75 -11.22 -10.35 -5.73
C VAL A 75 -12.59 -10.32 -5.05
N GLY A 76 -13.47 -9.37 -5.36
CA GLY A 76 -14.81 -9.29 -4.80
C GLY A 76 -15.30 -7.85 -4.65
N GLU A 77 -16.41 -7.69 -3.94
CA GLU A 77 -16.97 -6.37 -3.60
C GLU A 77 -17.17 -6.24 -2.10
N ILE A 78 -17.09 -5.02 -1.59
CA ILE A 78 -17.45 -4.67 -0.21
C ILE A 78 -18.49 -3.55 -0.22
N PRO A 79 -19.42 -3.53 0.74
CA PRO A 79 -20.41 -2.45 0.84
C PRO A 79 -19.73 -1.11 1.19
N GLN A 80 -20.20 -0.03 0.57
CA GLN A 80 -19.83 1.33 0.96
C GLN A 80 -20.53 1.72 2.25
N VAL A 81 -19.87 2.56 3.05
CA VAL A 81 -20.53 3.29 4.13
C VAL A 81 -21.29 4.49 3.56
N PRO A 82 -22.37 5.00 4.20
CA PRO A 82 -23.17 6.08 3.63
C PRO A 82 -22.40 7.37 3.33
N VAL A 83 -21.30 7.65 4.06
CA VAL A 83 -20.45 8.83 3.87
C VAL A 83 -18.98 8.47 4.06
N THR A 84 -18.12 8.90 3.14
CA THR A 84 -16.65 8.87 3.22
C THR A 84 -16.08 10.29 3.28
N TYR A 85 -14.86 10.47 3.80
CA TYR A 85 -14.22 11.78 4.04
C TYR A 85 -12.87 11.90 3.33
#